data_AF-A0A2V9LAP0-F1
#
_entry.id   AF-A0A2V9LAP0-F1
#
_cell.length_a   1.000
_cell.length_b   1.000
_cell.length_c   1.000
_cell.angle_alpha   90.00
_cell.angle_beta   90.00
_cell.angle_gamma   90.00
#
_symmetry.space_group_name_H-M   'P 1'
#
loop_
_entity.id
_entity.type
_entity.pdbx_description
1 polymer ?
#
loop_
_entity_poly.entity_id
_entity_poly.type
_entity_poly.pdbx_seq_one_letter_code
_entity_poly.pdbx_strand_id
1 'polypeptide(L)'
;METKDHLIQTLDHFRKQRDAKLQEVRNLDSIIHGLEQELGGAAPALEPADSFRNSELSSAADVNGSGHQLHPDEFFSMTQTEAAKAYLKKAGRAISMDQLLDGMKRGGAHVGGADPKVTLYVSLMRNPKREFVRVGDGFIGLREFYPGLPKSTKDGLRKAAKARTNKRHRRVSNRTARNQKSDAAKPGKLEPPSDGNSAGRLPCIGKNEVLATIRKVLADGQLHAPEAIQKVVQQSSGFKVPAIVVYGCLRRREFEQVDGQYKLRK
;
A
#
# COMPACT_ATOMS: atom_id res chain seq x y z
N MET A 1 39.48 46.22 27.67
CA MET A 1 38.51 46.77 26.71
C MET A 1 38.40 45.94 25.42
N GLU A 2 39.36 45.06 25.13
CA GLU A 2 39.47 44.25 23.90
C GLU A 2 38.28 43.30 23.61
N THR A 3 37.56 42.86 24.64
CA THR A 3 36.41 41.94 24.48
C THR A 3 35.22 42.57 23.77
N LYS A 4 35.03 43.89 23.91
CA LYS A 4 33.94 44.62 23.27
C LYS A 4 34.18 44.77 21.76
N ASP A 5 35.42 45.04 21.38
CA ASP A 5 35.80 45.19 19.97
C ASP A 5 35.67 43.87 19.21
N HIS A 6 36.01 42.75 19.83
CA HIS A 6 35.82 41.42 19.25
C HIS A 6 34.34 41.08 19.00
N LEU A 7 33.45 41.45 19.94
CA LEU A 7 32.00 41.25 19.78
C LEU A 7 31.42 42.10 18.64
N ILE A 8 31.87 43.34 18.48
CA ILE A 8 31.46 44.21 17.37
C ILE A 8 31.90 43.62 16.03
N GLN A 9 33.16 43.17 15.93
CA GLN A 9 33.67 42.52 14.72
C GLN A 9 32.88 41.26 14.35
N THR A 10 32.52 40.46 15.36
CA THR A 10 31.74 39.24 15.17
C THR A 10 30.33 39.54 14.68
N LEU A 11 29.70 40.58 15.23
CA LEU A 11 28.37 41.03 14.81
C LEU A 11 28.39 41.50 13.34
N ASP A 12 29.40 42.30 12.96
CA ASP A 12 29.55 42.78 11.59
C ASP A 12 29.81 41.64 10.60
N HIS A 13 30.57 40.61 11.00
CA HIS A 13 30.75 39.40 10.22
C HIS A 13 29.40 38.72 9.92
N PHE A 14 28.55 38.52 10.92
CA PHE A 14 27.23 37.90 10.73
C PHE A 14 26.27 38.77 9.91
N ARG A 15 26.33 40.11 10.05
CA ARG A 15 25.57 41.03 9.18
C ARG A 15 25.96 40.90 7.72
N LYS A 16 27.26 40.89 7.43
CA LYS A 16 27.77 40.67 6.07
C LYS A 16 27.35 39.31 5.51
N GLN A 17 27.40 38.27 6.34
CA GLN A 17 26.97 36.92 5.94
C GLN A 17 25.48 36.87 5.61
N ARG A 18 24.63 37.53 6.42
CA ARG A 18 23.19 37.66 6.16
C ARG A 18 22.93 38.40 4.84
N ASP A 19 23.60 39.52 4.61
CA ASP A 19 23.39 40.34 3.42
C ASP A 19 23.85 39.62 2.14
N ALA A 20 24.95 38.85 2.21
CA ALA A 20 25.40 37.98 1.13
C ALA A 20 24.35 36.90 0.80
N LYS A 21 23.73 36.28 1.81
CA LYS A 21 22.65 35.31 1.59
C LYS A 21 21.38 35.93 1.01
N LEU A 22 21.05 37.17 1.38
CA LEU A 22 19.93 37.89 0.76
C LEU A 22 20.20 38.20 -0.72
N GLN A 23 21.45 38.47 -1.10
CA GLN A 23 21.82 38.65 -2.51
C GLN A 23 21.72 37.33 -3.29
N GLU A 24 22.16 36.21 -2.71
CA GLU A 24 21.98 34.89 -3.34
C GLU A 24 20.48 34.59 -3.61
N VAL A 25 19.59 34.89 -2.66
CA VAL A 25 18.14 34.72 -2.84
C VAL A 25 17.61 35.59 -3.98
N ARG A 26 17.97 36.88 -4.03
CA ARG A 26 17.57 37.78 -5.12
C ARG A 26 18.04 37.29 -6.50
N ASN A 27 19.23 36.70 -6.56
CA ASN A 27 19.75 36.10 -7.79
C ASN A 27 18.93 34.86 -8.19
N LEU A 28 18.57 34.00 -7.24
CA LEU A 28 17.70 32.85 -7.49
C LEU A 28 16.32 33.27 -7.97
N ASP A 29 15.71 34.30 -7.37
CA ASP A 29 14.41 34.84 -7.80
C ASP A 29 14.45 35.34 -9.25
N SER A 30 15.55 35.99 -9.65
CA SER A 30 15.75 36.44 -11.02
C SER A 30 15.87 35.26 -12.01
N ILE A 31 16.51 34.16 -11.60
CA ILE A 31 16.59 32.93 -12.40
C ILE A 31 15.22 32.27 -12.51
N ILE A 32 14.47 32.19 -11.41
CA ILE A 32 13.11 31.63 -11.39
C ILE A 32 12.22 32.39 -12.37
N HIS A 33 12.22 33.73 -12.32
CA HIS A 33 11.44 34.54 -13.25
C HIS A 33 11.85 34.35 -14.72
N GLY A 34 13.14 34.18 -15.01
CA GLY A 34 13.61 33.86 -16.36
C GLY A 34 13.08 32.50 -16.85
N LEU A 35 13.15 31.48 -16.00
CA LEU A 35 12.63 30.14 -16.31
C LEU A 35 11.10 30.12 -16.45
N GLU A 36 10.38 30.87 -15.61
CA GLU A 36 8.92 31.04 -15.70
C GLU A 36 8.52 31.67 -17.04
N GLN A 37 9.28 32.68 -17.49
CA GLN A 37 9.06 33.33 -18.78
C GLN A 37 9.32 32.38 -19.96
N GLU A 38 10.40 31.58 -19.92
CA GLU A 38 10.71 30.58 -20.95
C GLU A 38 9.68 29.44 -21.01
N LEU A 39 9.14 29.03 -19.87
CA LEU A 39 8.12 27.98 -19.77
C LEU A 39 6.72 28.45 -20.21
N GLY A 40 6.57 29.69 -20.69
CA GLY A 40 5.29 30.24 -21.11
C GLY A 40 4.34 30.51 -19.93
N GLY A 41 4.86 30.59 -18.71
CA GLY A 41 4.14 30.98 -17.52
C GLY A 41 3.89 32.48 -17.52
N ALA A 42 2.87 32.92 -18.25
CA ALA A 42 2.28 34.23 -18.03
C ALA A 42 1.64 34.25 -16.62
N ALA A 43 2.42 34.63 -15.61
CA ALA A 43 1.90 34.89 -14.28
C ALA A 43 1.04 36.17 -14.29
N PRO A 44 -0.04 36.20 -13.50
CA PRO A 44 -1.12 37.16 -13.60
C PRO A 44 -0.66 38.57 -13.22
N ALA A 45 -1.21 39.55 -13.93
CA ALA A 45 -1.14 40.96 -13.60
C ALA A 45 -1.56 41.20 -12.13
N LEU A 46 -0.60 41.58 -11.30
CA LEU A 46 -0.82 42.13 -9.96
C LEU A 46 -1.23 43.59 -10.12
N GLU A 47 -2.53 43.84 -9.99
CA GLU A 47 -3.08 45.15 -9.62
C GLU A 47 -2.61 45.50 -8.18
N PRO A 48 -1.99 46.68 -7.95
CA PRO A 48 -1.69 47.15 -6.61
C PRO A 48 -2.82 48.07 -6.12
N ALA A 49 -3.56 47.65 -5.09
CA ALA A 49 -4.41 48.58 -4.35
C ALA A 49 -4.54 48.16 -2.87
N ASP A 50 -3.68 48.78 -2.08
CA ASP A 50 -3.83 49.18 -0.68
C ASP A 50 -5.19 48.90 -0.02
N SER A 51 -5.25 47.88 0.85
CA SER A 51 -6.31 47.75 1.86
C SER A 51 -5.93 46.79 2.98
N PHE A 52 -4.81 47.00 3.68
CA PHE A 52 -4.63 46.37 5.01
C PHE A 52 -3.93 47.31 5.99
N ARG A 53 -4.76 48.17 6.59
CA ARG A 53 -4.53 48.71 7.93
C ARG A 53 -4.79 47.58 8.95
N ASN A 54 -3.75 47.30 9.74
CA ASN A 54 -3.76 46.66 11.06
C ASN A 54 -4.27 45.21 11.19
N SER A 55 -3.34 44.26 11.19
CA SER A 55 -3.36 43.16 12.16
C SER A 55 -1.94 42.64 12.39
N GLU A 56 -1.35 43.11 13.48
CA GLU A 56 -0.12 42.56 14.06
C GLU A 56 -0.31 41.10 14.49
N LEU A 57 0.77 40.33 14.36
CA LEU A 57 1.02 39.02 15.00
C LEU A 57 0.20 37.82 14.50
N SER A 58 0.62 37.23 13.37
CA SER A 58 0.83 35.78 13.24
C SER A 58 1.65 35.48 11.98
N SER A 59 2.91 35.16 12.21
CA SER A 59 3.96 35.04 11.21
C SER A 59 3.97 33.66 10.53
N ALA A 60 4.29 33.68 9.23
CA ALA A 60 4.71 32.59 8.33
C ALA A 60 3.64 31.59 7.85
N ALA A 61 2.95 31.98 6.77
CA ALA A 61 2.22 31.08 5.90
C ALA A 61 3.20 30.23 5.08
N ASP A 62 3.26 28.94 5.38
CA ASP A 62 3.80 27.92 4.50
C ASP A 62 2.93 27.81 3.24
N VAL A 63 3.60 27.99 2.11
CA VAL A 63 3.12 27.91 0.74
C VAL A 63 2.73 26.45 0.40
N ASN A 64 1.60 26.30 -0.31
CA ASN A 64 1.16 25.08 -1.02
C ASN A 64 0.55 23.91 -0.23
N GLY A 65 -0.40 24.21 0.64
CA GLY A 65 -1.51 23.28 0.90
C GLY A 65 -2.79 24.07 0.93
N SER A 66 -3.88 23.55 0.36
CA SER A 66 -5.23 24.04 0.63
C SER A 66 -5.55 23.82 2.13
N GLY A 67 -4.91 24.64 2.96
CA GLY A 67 -4.84 24.51 4.40
C GLY A 67 -6.12 25.06 4.95
N HIS A 68 -7.12 24.21 5.07
CA HIS A 68 -8.22 24.46 5.99
C HIS A 68 -7.60 24.91 7.32
N GLN A 69 -8.06 26.05 7.85
CA GLN A 69 -7.54 26.62 9.09
C GLN A 69 -7.86 25.64 10.22
N LEU A 70 -6.90 24.78 10.54
CA LEU A 70 -7.00 23.75 11.56
C LEU A 70 -6.39 24.28 12.84
N HIS A 71 -7.08 24.03 13.95
CA HIS A 71 -6.50 24.29 15.26
C HIS A 71 -5.48 23.18 15.57
N PRO A 72 -4.30 23.49 16.16
CA PRO A 72 -3.25 22.51 16.40
C PRO A 72 -3.68 21.32 17.27
N ASP A 73 -4.67 21.52 18.14
CA ASP A 73 -5.16 20.49 19.07
C ASP A 73 -6.53 19.90 18.70
N GLU A 74 -7.03 20.16 17.49
CA GLU A 74 -8.40 19.79 17.10
C GLU A 74 -8.66 18.27 17.15
N PHE A 75 -7.65 17.47 16.80
CA PHE A 75 -7.75 16.03 16.66
C PHE A 75 -6.95 15.27 17.74
N PHE A 76 -6.41 15.95 18.75
CA PHE A 76 -5.55 15.35 19.78
C PHE A 76 -6.24 14.22 20.57
N SER A 77 -7.54 14.36 20.85
CA SER A 77 -8.33 13.38 21.61
C SER A 77 -9.05 12.34 20.74
N MET A 78 -8.90 12.41 19.42
CA MET A 78 -9.64 11.56 18.48
C MET A 78 -8.83 10.33 18.06
N THR A 79 -9.52 9.22 17.80
CA THR A 79 -8.88 8.08 17.14
C THR A 79 -8.48 8.45 15.71
N GLN A 80 -7.47 7.78 15.14
CA GLN A 80 -7.01 8.04 13.75
C GLN A 80 -8.15 8.04 12.72
N THR A 81 -9.14 7.17 12.92
CA THR A 81 -10.31 7.07 12.05
C THR A 81 -11.23 8.30 12.19
N GLU A 82 -11.49 8.71 13.43
CA GLU A 82 -12.36 9.86 13.72
C GLU A 82 -11.71 11.17 13.28
N ALA A 83 -10.41 11.34 13.57
CA ALA A 83 -9.61 12.47 13.10
C ALA A 83 -9.63 12.56 11.55
N ALA A 84 -9.40 11.45 10.85
CA ALA A 84 -9.46 11.43 9.39
C ALA A 84 -10.86 11.77 8.86
N LYS A 85 -11.92 11.30 9.53
CA LYS A 85 -13.30 11.63 9.16
C LYS A 85 -13.59 13.11 9.39
N ALA A 86 -13.22 13.66 10.54
CA ALA A 86 -13.41 15.08 10.86
C ALA A 86 -12.67 15.97 9.86
N TYR A 87 -11.42 15.63 9.54
CA TYR A 87 -10.63 16.34 8.54
C TYR A 87 -11.26 16.27 7.14
N LEU A 88 -11.67 15.09 6.69
CA LEU A 88 -12.34 14.94 5.40
C LEU A 88 -13.65 15.73 5.36
N LYS A 89 -14.47 15.71 6.43
CA LYS A 89 -15.69 16.50 6.52
C LYS A 89 -15.43 17.99 6.38
N LYS A 90 -14.38 18.51 7.03
CA LYS A 90 -13.96 19.90 6.87
C LYS A 90 -13.47 20.21 5.46
N ALA A 91 -12.77 19.27 4.82
CA ALA A 91 -12.31 19.43 3.45
C ALA A 91 -13.45 19.41 2.43
N GLY A 92 -14.54 18.67 2.71
CA GLY A 92 -15.71 18.55 1.84
C GLY A 92 -15.46 17.85 0.49
N ARG A 93 -14.26 17.26 0.31
CA ARG A 93 -13.83 16.61 -0.93
C ARG A 93 -12.88 15.45 -0.65
N ALA A 94 -12.65 14.63 -1.68
CA ALA A 94 -11.58 13.64 -1.62
C ALA A 94 -10.21 14.31 -1.67
N ILE A 95 -9.26 13.80 -0.90
CA ILE A 95 -7.91 14.34 -0.76
C ILE A 95 -6.88 13.23 -0.92
N SER A 96 -5.64 13.61 -1.20
CA SER A 96 -4.52 12.66 -1.24
C SER A 96 -4.21 12.13 0.16
N MET A 97 -3.68 10.91 0.24
CA MET A 97 -3.29 10.32 1.52
C MET A 97 -2.21 11.12 2.24
N ASP A 98 -1.29 11.75 1.50
CA ASP A 98 -0.21 12.56 2.09
C ASP A 98 -0.78 13.83 2.74
N GLN A 99 -1.67 14.54 2.04
CA GLN A 99 -2.37 15.71 2.59
C GLN A 99 -3.23 15.35 3.81
N LEU A 100 -3.90 14.20 3.80
CA LEU A 100 -4.66 13.72 4.96
C LEU A 100 -3.75 13.53 6.18
N LEU A 101 -2.58 12.92 5.97
CA LEU A 101 -1.63 12.63 7.02
C LEU A 101 -1.04 13.92 7.61
N ASP A 102 -0.68 14.88 6.76
CA ASP A 102 -0.17 16.18 7.20
C ASP A 102 -1.25 16.99 7.92
N GLY A 103 -2.49 16.98 7.43
CA GLY A 103 -3.63 17.61 8.12
C GLY A 103 -3.90 17.00 9.49
N MET A 104 -3.82 15.68 9.62
CA MET A 104 -3.96 14.99 10.90
C MET A 104 -2.83 15.34 11.87
N LYS A 105 -1.58 15.36 11.41
CA LYS A 105 -0.42 15.75 12.22
C LYS A 105 -0.52 17.20 12.69
N ARG A 106 -0.92 18.11 11.80
CA ARG A 106 -1.12 19.52 12.12
C ARG A 106 -2.22 19.72 13.15
N GLY A 107 -3.28 18.92 13.13
CA GLY A 107 -4.33 18.93 14.15
C GLY A 107 -4.04 18.07 15.38
N GLY A 108 -2.80 17.62 15.59
CA GLY A 108 -2.38 16.96 16.83
C GLY A 108 -2.71 15.46 16.91
N ALA A 109 -3.22 14.85 15.84
CA ALA A 109 -3.46 13.41 15.81
C ALA A 109 -2.17 12.62 15.52
N HIS A 110 -1.87 11.64 16.38
CA HIS A 110 -0.69 10.80 16.22
C HIS A 110 -0.96 9.57 15.33
N VAL A 111 -0.20 9.44 14.24
CA VAL A 111 -0.20 8.26 13.36
C VAL A 111 1.10 7.49 13.55
N GLY A 112 1.05 6.40 14.32
CA GLY A 112 2.21 5.54 14.58
C GLY A 112 2.54 4.57 13.44
N GLY A 113 3.62 3.81 13.62
CA GLY A 113 4.11 2.78 12.68
C GLY A 113 5.38 3.18 11.93
N ALA A 114 6.06 2.22 11.31
CA ALA A 114 7.25 2.47 10.49
C ALA A 114 6.90 3.33 9.25
N ASP A 115 5.79 2.98 8.60
CA ASP A 115 5.23 3.73 7.48
C ASP A 115 3.84 4.29 7.88
N PRO A 116 3.73 5.56 8.29
CA PRO A 116 2.46 6.11 8.77
C PRO A 116 1.39 6.13 7.67
N LYS A 117 1.79 6.33 6.41
CA LYS A 117 0.89 6.33 5.24
C LYS A 117 0.20 4.99 5.03
N VAL A 118 0.97 3.90 5.08
CA VAL A 118 0.47 2.54 4.92
C VAL A 118 -0.39 2.15 6.13
N THR A 119 0.06 2.51 7.33
CA THR A 119 -0.63 2.22 8.59
C THR A 119 -2.00 2.90 8.63
N LEU A 120 -2.05 4.20 8.30
CA LEU A 120 -3.29 4.96 8.19
C LEU A 120 -4.22 4.35 7.15
N TYR A 121 -3.71 4.06 5.95
CA TYR A 121 -4.49 3.45 4.88
C TYR A 121 -5.13 2.11 5.31
N VAL A 122 -4.35 1.23 5.94
CA VAL A 122 -4.84 -0.06 6.45
C VAL A 122 -5.90 0.14 7.53
N SER A 123 -5.69 1.08 8.46
CA SER A 123 -6.64 1.44 9.52
C SER A 123 -7.98 1.90 8.92
N LEU A 124 -7.94 2.81 7.94
CA LEU A 124 -9.14 3.36 7.28
C LEU A 124 -9.90 2.29 6.49
N MET A 125 -9.21 1.42 5.75
CA MET A 125 -9.85 0.37 4.95
C MET A 125 -10.41 -0.79 5.78
N ARG A 126 -9.88 -1.03 6.98
CA ARG A 126 -10.37 -2.07 7.89
C ARG A 126 -11.56 -1.63 8.75
N ASN A 127 -11.98 -0.37 8.66
CA ASN A 127 -13.06 0.14 9.48
C ASN A 127 -14.37 -0.65 9.30
N PRO A 128 -15.05 -1.03 10.40
CA PRO A 128 -16.28 -1.80 10.33
C PRO A 128 -17.42 -1.01 9.67
N LYS A 129 -17.43 0.32 9.83
CA LYS A 129 -18.45 1.21 9.29
C LYS A 129 -18.30 1.49 7.79
N ARG A 130 -17.13 1.22 7.19
CA ARG A 130 -16.84 1.44 5.76
C ARG A 130 -17.24 2.83 5.24
N GLU A 131 -16.98 3.85 6.04
CA GLU A 131 -17.33 5.24 5.73
C GLU A 131 -16.36 5.88 4.73
N PHE A 132 -15.19 5.27 4.51
CA PHE A 132 -14.17 5.74 3.59
C PHE A 132 -14.27 5.02 2.25
N VAL A 133 -14.10 5.78 1.17
CA VAL A 133 -14.15 5.31 -0.21
C VAL A 133 -12.87 5.75 -0.91
N ARG A 134 -12.29 4.85 -1.72
CA ARG A 134 -11.19 5.18 -2.63
C ARG A 134 -11.79 5.73 -3.92
N VAL A 135 -11.44 6.97 -4.26
CA VAL A 135 -12.02 7.70 -5.40
C VAL A 135 -11.11 7.61 -6.63
N GLY A 136 -9.86 7.16 -6.43
CA GLY A 136 -8.87 6.89 -7.47
C GLY A 136 -7.60 6.36 -6.82
N ASP A 137 -6.51 6.36 -7.57
CA ASP A 137 -5.21 5.98 -7.05
C ASP A 137 -4.67 7.07 -6.12
N GLY A 138 -4.53 6.75 -4.84
CA GLY A 138 -3.97 7.65 -3.83
C GLY A 138 -4.95 8.65 -3.20
N PHE A 139 -6.19 8.75 -3.70
CA PHE A 139 -7.22 9.64 -3.16
C PHE A 139 -8.23 8.90 -2.30
N ILE A 140 -8.56 9.49 -1.15
CA ILE A 140 -9.54 8.98 -0.21
C ILE A 140 -10.59 10.04 0.07
N GLY A 141 -11.85 9.62 0.12
CA GLY A 141 -12.97 10.47 0.43
C GLY A 141 -13.95 9.78 1.36
N LEU A 142 -14.92 10.55 1.86
CA LEU A 142 -16.04 9.98 2.60
C LEU A 142 -17.10 9.47 1.65
N ARG A 143 -17.78 8.39 2.04
CA ARG A 143 -18.96 7.87 1.35
C ARG A 143 -20.07 8.91 1.23
N GLU A 144 -20.19 9.80 2.22
CA GLU A 144 -21.16 10.89 2.25
C GLU A 144 -21.02 11.81 1.01
N PHE A 145 -19.83 11.92 0.42
CA PHE A 145 -19.60 12.72 -0.80
C PHE A 145 -20.14 12.06 -2.06
N TYR A 146 -20.54 10.78 -2.00
CA TYR A 146 -20.93 9.98 -3.17
C TYR A 146 -22.27 9.26 -2.94
N PRO A 147 -23.41 9.98 -2.99
CA PRO A 147 -24.73 9.41 -2.70
C PRO A 147 -25.19 8.29 -3.66
N GLY A 148 -24.54 8.12 -4.83
CA GLY A 148 -24.83 7.06 -5.79
C GLY A 148 -24.15 5.71 -5.52
N LEU A 149 -23.24 5.62 -4.55
CA LEU A 149 -22.47 4.39 -4.32
C LEU A 149 -23.32 3.34 -3.57
N PRO A 150 -23.39 2.08 -4.05
CA PRO A 150 -24.24 1.04 -3.44
C PRO A 150 -23.86 0.85 -1.98
N LYS A 151 -24.81 1.03 -1.05
CA LYS A 151 -24.57 0.93 0.40
C LYS A 151 -23.77 -0.33 0.72
N SER A 152 -22.63 -0.18 1.37
CA SER A 152 -21.78 -1.31 1.79
C SER A 152 -22.41 -2.01 3.00
N THR A 153 -23.64 -2.48 2.87
CA THR A 153 -24.22 -3.40 3.83
C THR A 153 -23.41 -4.69 3.75
N LYS A 154 -23.11 -5.31 4.90
CA LYS A 154 -22.47 -6.64 4.96
C LYS A 154 -23.18 -7.65 4.05
N ASP A 155 -24.48 -7.47 3.84
CA ASP A 155 -25.32 -8.29 2.98
C ASP A 155 -25.02 -8.17 1.49
N GLY A 156 -24.63 -6.97 1.02
CA GLY A 156 -24.23 -6.74 -0.37
C GLY A 156 -22.97 -7.53 -0.75
N LEU A 157 -22.00 -7.65 0.17
CA LEU A 157 -20.77 -8.41 -0.05
C LEU A 157 -20.99 -9.92 0.01
N ARG A 158 -21.90 -10.41 0.87
CA ARG A 158 -22.30 -11.83 0.85
C ARG A 158 -23.00 -12.20 -0.45
N LYS A 159 -23.86 -11.31 -0.99
CA LYS A 159 -24.50 -11.50 -2.29
C LYS A 159 -23.49 -11.44 -3.44
N ALA A 160 -22.55 -10.50 -3.43
CA ALA A 160 -21.50 -10.41 -4.45
C ALA A 160 -20.51 -11.60 -4.40
N ALA A 161 -20.13 -12.07 -3.21
CA ALA A 161 -19.29 -13.25 -3.05
C ALA A 161 -20.00 -14.52 -3.56
N LYS A 162 -21.27 -14.75 -3.20
CA LYS A 162 -22.07 -15.87 -3.71
C LYS A 162 -22.25 -15.82 -5.23
N ALA A 163 -22.45 -14.62 -5.81
CA ALA A 163 -22.55 -14.46 -7.26
C ALA A 163 -21.25 -14.85 -8.00
N ARG A 164 -20.07 -14.55 -7.43
CA ARG A 164 -18.77 -14.94 -8.02
C ARG A 164 -18.51 -16.45 -7.94
N THR A 165 -18.96 -17.13 -6.88
CA THR A 165 -18.82 -18.58 -6.74
C THR A 165 -19.68 -19.33 -7.76
N ASN A 166 -20.93 -18.90 -7.98
CA ASN A 166 -21.81 -19.51 -8.99
C ASN A 166 -21.31 -19.30 -10.42
N LYS A 167 -20.70 -18.16 -10.73
CA LYS A 167 -20.13 -17.91 -12.07
C LYS A 167 -18.89 -18.77 -12.37
N ARG A 168 -18.12 -19.15 -11.34
CA ARG A 168 -16.98 -20.08 -11.49
C ARG A 168 -17.44 -21.52 -11.74
N HIS A 169 -18.47 -22.00 -11.04
CA HIS A 169 -19.00 -23.35 -11.26
C HIS A 169 -19.53 -23.54 -12.70
N ARG A 170 -20.18 -22.51 -13.25
CA ARG A 170 -20.73 -22.55 -14.62
C ARG A 170 -19.65 -22.53 -15.73
N ARG A 171 -18.45 -22.02 -15.45
CA ARG A 171 -17.32 -22.03 -16.42
C ARG A 171 -16.56 -23.37 -16.45
N VAL A 172 -16.60 -24.14 -15.35
CA VAL A 172 -15.96 -25.46 -15.31
C VAL A 172 -16.84 -26.51 -15.99
N SER A 173 -18.17 -26.49 -15.81
CA SER A 173 -19.04 -27.46 -16.48
C SER A 173 -19.13 -27.27 -18.00
N ASN A 174 -18.98 -26.04 -18.50
CA ASN A 174 -18.94 -25.80 -19.96
C ASN A 174 -17.61 -26.21 -20.61
N ARG A 175 -16.54 -26.44 -19.83
CA ARG A 175 -15.25 -26.88 -20.38
C ARG A 175 -15.19 -28.41 -20.53
N THR A 176 -15.85 -29.17 -19.65
CA THR A 176 -15.99 -30.62 -19.79
C THR A 176 -16.96 -31.03 -20.90
N ALA A 177 -18.00 -30.23 -21.18
CA ALA A 177 -18.91 -30.50 -22.30
C ALA A 177 -18.30 -30.24 -23.69
N ARG A 178 -17.28 -29.36 -23.80
CA ARG A 178 -16.65 -29.01 -25.08
C ARG A 178 -15.53 -29.97 -25.49
N ASN A 179 -14.90 -30.66 -24.54
CA ASN A 179 -13.80 -31.59 -24.79
C ASN A 179 -14.24 -33.00 -25.21
N GLN A 180 -15.54 -33.33 -25.17
CA GLN A 180 -16.03 -34.61 -25.69
C GLN A 180 -16.46 -34.56 -27.17
N LYS A 181 -16.28 -33.42 -27.85
CA LYS A 181 -16.73 -33.23 -29.24
C LYS A 181 -15.61 -32.92 -30.24
N SER A 182 -14.34 -33.06 -29.85
CA SER A 182 -13.18 -32.76 -30.70
C SER A 182 -12.22 -33.93 -30.97
N ASP A 183 -12.52 -35.15 -30.50
CA ASP A 183 -11.69 -36.34 -30.76
C ASP A 183 -12.05 -37.06 -32.08
N ALA A 184 -12.42 -36.30 -33.12
CA ALA A 184 -12.61 -36.83 -34.46
C ALA A 184 -12.22 -35.79 -35.53
N ALA A 185 -10.93 -35.47 -35.64
CA ALA A 185 -10.24 -35.19 -36.91
C ALA A 185 -8.85 -34.58 -36.70
N LYS A 186 -7.82 -35.38 -37.02
CA LYS A 186 -6.55 -35.08 -37.72
C LYS A 186 -5.28 -35.53 -36.99
N PRO A 187 -4.53 -36.48 -37.56
CA PRO A 187 -3.12 -36.67 -37.26
C PRO A 187 -2.29 -35.74 -38.15
N GLY A 188 -1.30 -35.03 -37.60
CA GLY A 188 -0.39 -34.26 -38.43
C GLY A 188 0.58 -33.35 -37.68
N LYS A 189 1.84 -33.79 -37.67
CA LYS A 189 3.08 -33.00 -37.57
C LYS A 189 3.52 -32.49 -36.18
N LEU A 190 4.41 -33.31 -35.60
CA LEU A 190 5.50 -32.92 -34.71
C LEU A 190 6.41 -31.89 -35.39
N GLU A 191 6.71 -30.77 -34.73
CA GLU A 191 8.06 -30.22 -34.55
C GLU A 191 8.11 -29.37 -33.27
N PRO A 192 9.19 -29.43 -32.47
CA PRO A 192 9.37 -28.62 -31.26
C PRO A 192 10.11 -27.30 -31.55
N PRO A 193 9.63 -26.14 -31.06
CA PRO A 193 10.48 -24.97 -30.94
C PRO A 193 11.34 -25.07 -29.67
N SER A 194 12.63 -25.32 -29.90
CA SER A 194 13.72 -25.08 -28.96
C SER A 194 14.11 -23.61 -29.03
N ASP A 195 13.92 -22.87 -27.94
CA ASP A 195 14.65 -21.65 -27.54
C ASP A 195 14.26 -21.43 -26.07
N GLY A 196 15.15 -21.44 -25.07
CA GLY A 196 16.36 -20.65 -24.97
C GLY A 196 16.11 -19.56 -23.90
N ASN A 197 16.70 -19.73 -22.71
CA ASN A 197 16.71 -18.81 -21.56
C ASN A 197 15.46 -18.67 -20.67
N SER A 198 15.31 -19.61 -19.73
CA SER A 198 14.66 -19.37 -18.44
C SER A 198 15.51 -19.90 -17.27
N ALA A 199 16.76 -19.43 -17.17
CA ALA A 199 17.60 -19.70 -16.02
C ALA A 199 17.06 -18.90 -14.81
N GLY A 200 16.34 -19.58 -13.91
CA GLY A 200 16.02 -19.02 -12.58
C GLY A 200 14.59 -19.19 -12.08
N ARG A 201 13.63 -19.65 -12.90
CA ARG A 201 12.32 -20.07 -12.37
C ARG A 201 12.39 -21.52 -11.95
N LEU A 202 12.52 -21.74 -10.64
CA LEU A 202 12.28 -23.03 -10.02
C LEU A 202 10.96 -23.60 -10.58
N PRO A 203 10.96 -24.83 -11.13
CA PRO A 203 9.73 -25.46 -11.58
C PRO A 203 8.74 -25.43 -10.41
N CYS A 204 7.58 -24.85 -10.65
CA CYS A 204 6.52 -24.74 -9.66
C CYS A 204 5.92 -26.13 -9.44
N ILE A 205 6.61 -26.93 -8.62
CA ILE A 205 6.13 -28.25 -8.17
C ILE A 205 4.73 -28.02 -7.61
N GLY A 206 3.75 -28.69 -8.22
CA GLY A 206 2.38 -28.57 -7.80
C GLY A 206 2.27 -29.03 -6.35
N LYS A 207 1.72 -28.19 -5.47
CA LYS A 207 1.48 -28.53 -4.04
C LYS A 207 0.76 -29.88 -3.86
N ASN A 208 0.04 -30.33 -4.87
CA ASN A 208 -0.69 -31.59 -4.89
C ASN A 208 0.22 -32.81 -5.01
N GLU A 209 1.35 -32.71 -5.71
CA GLU A 209 2.29 -33.82 -5.91
C GLU A 209 3.05 -34.12 -4.61
N VAL A 210 3.59 -33.08 -3.97
CA VAL A 210 4.22 -33.19 -2.64
C VAL A 210 3.25 -33.81 -1.63
N LEU A 211 1.99 -33.37 -1.63
CA LEU A 211 0.97 -33.92 -0.74
C LEU A 211 0.66 -35.39 -1.03
N ALA A 212 0.58 -35.79 -2.31
CA ALA A 212 0.36 -37.17 -2.71
C ALA A 212 1.49 -38.09 -2.23
N THR A 213 2.75 -37.64 -2.33
CA THR A 213 3.90 -38.38 -1.83
C THR A 213 3.89 -38.48 -0.30
N ILE A 214 3.58 -37.40 0.42
CA ILE A 214 3.44 -37.44 1.89
C ILE A 214 2.36 -38.44 2.32
N ARG A 215 1.21 -38.47 1.61
CA ARG A 215 0.15 -39.46 1.90
C ARG A 215 0.61 -40.89 1.66
N LYS A 216 1.40 -41.16 0.62
CA LYS A 216 1.98 -42.49 0.37
C LYS A 216 2.94 -42.90 1.49
N VAL A 217 3.80 -41.98 1.94
CA VAL A 217 4.76 -42.25 3.02
C VAL A 217 4.07 -42.52 4.35
N LEU A 218 3.00 -41.79 4.66
CA LEU A 218 2.26 -41.96 5.92
C LEU A 218 1.14 -43.01 5.84
N ALA A 219 0.96 -43.68 4.70
CA ALA A 219 -0.06 -44.71 4.54
C ALA A 219 0.22 -45.95 5.40
N ASP A 220 1.50 -46.18 5.74
CA ASP A 220 1.96 -47.31 6.56
C ASP A 220 1.51 -47.20 8.03
N GLY A 221 0.98 -46.05 8.44
CA GLY A 221 0.48 -45.81 9.79
C GLY A 221 1.55 -45.66 10.86
N GLN A 222 2.84 -45.72 10.48
CA GLN A 222 3.97 -45.45 11.36
C GLN A 222 4.15 -43.95 11.62
N LEU A 223 4.79 -43.61 12.73
CA LEU A 223 5.17 -42.24 13.05
C LEU A 223 6.48 -41.90 12.36
N HIS A 224 6.49 -40.81 11.59
CA HIS A 224 7.70 -40.35 10.89
C HIS A 224 8.11 -38.96 11.37
N ALA A 225 9.41 -38.79 11.64
CA ALA A 225 9.99 -37.47 11.87
C ALA A 225 9.88 -36.60 10.61
N PRO A 226 9.67 -35.28 10.75
CA PRO A 226 9.46 -34.39 9.61
C PRO A 226 10.66 -34.38 8.63
N GLU A 227 11.88 -34.56 9.13
CA GLU A 227 13.09 -34.64 8.32
C GLU A 227 13.14 -35.91 7.45
N ALA A 228 12.63 -37.03 7.98
CA ALA A 228 12.54 -38.28 7.23
C ALA A 228 11.53 -38.13 6.08
N ILE A 229 10.39 -37.50 6.34
CA ILE A 229 9.37 -37.21 5.32
C ILE A 229 9.97 -36.30 4.23
N GLN A 230 10.71 -35.26 4.62
CA GLN A 230 11.35 -34.35 3.66
C GLN A 230 12.36 -35.08 2.77
N LYS A 231 13.20 -35.96 3.32
CA LYS A 231 14.17 -36.76 2.55
C LYS A 231 13.47 -37.65 1.52
N VAL A 232 12.39 -38.35 1.90
CA VAL A 232 11.64 -39.22 0.98
C VAL A 232 10.95 -38.41 -0.12
N VAL A 233 10.36 -37.26 0.22
CA VAL A 233 9.74 -36.35 -0.76
C VAL A 233 10.79 -35.80 -1.73
N GLN A 234 11.97 -35.43 -1.26
CA GLN A 234 13.08 -34.96 -2.08
C GLN A 234 13.59 -36.07 -3.02
N GLN A 235 13.71 -37.30 -2.51
CA GLN A 235 14.12 -38.47 -3.30
C GLN A 235 13.09 -38.83 -4.37
N SER A 236 11.79 -38.78 -4.06
CA SER A 236 10.71 -39.09 -4.99
C SER A 236 10.49 -38.02 -6.07
N SER A 237 10.74 -36.75 -5.75
CA SER A 237 10.53 -35.64 -6.68
C SER A 237 11.75 -35.33 -7.54
N GLY A 238 12.95 -35.75 -7.13
CA GLY A 238 14.20 -35.42 -7.81
C GLY A 238 14.64 -33.96 -7.65
N PHE A 239 13.95 -33.18 -6.80
CA PHE A 239 14.22 -31.76 -6.58
C PHE A 239 14.37 -31.44 -5.09
N LYS A 240 15.18 -30.43 -4.77
CA LYS A 240 15.32 -29.92 -3.40
C LYS A 240 14.04 -29.20 -2.97
N VAL A 241 13.23 -29.87 -2.15
CA VAL A 241 11.98 -29.30 -1.60
C VAL A 241 12.28 -28.52 -0.31
N PRO A 242 11.92 -27.23 -0.23
CA PRO A 242 12.07 -26.45 1.00
C PRO A 242 11.21 -27.03 2.13
N ALA A 243 11.77 -27.11 3.34
CA ALA A 243 11.09 -27.69 4.50
C ALA A 243 9.73 -27.01 4.78
N ILE A 244 9.62 -25.69 4.57
CA ILE A 244 8.39 -24.92 4.76
C ILE A 244 7.20 -25.45 3.93
N VAL A 245 7.46 -26.03 2.76
CA VAL A 245 6.42 -26.60 1.89
C VAL A 245 5.89 -27.90 2.49
N VAL A 246 6.78 -28.75 3.01
CA VAL A 246 6.44 -30.02 3.68
C VAL A 246 5.67 -29.73 4.97
N TYR A 247 6.18 -28.83 5.83
CA TYR A 247 5.48 -28.41 7.05
C TYR A 247 4.12 -27.77 6.77
N GLY A 248 4.01 -26.96 5.72
CA GLY A 248 2.74 -26.39 5.29
C GLY A 248 1.70 -27.44 4.88
N CYS A 249 2.14 -28.58 4.33
CA CYS A 249 1.27 -29.71 4.01
C CYS A 249 0.90 -30.52 5.26
N LEU A 250 1.84 -30.75 6.17
CA LEU A 250 1.62 -31.49 7.42
C LEU A 250 0.70 -30.77 8.42
N ARG A 251 0.51 -29.45 8.31
CA ARG A 251 -0.45 -28.67 9.12
C ARG A 251 -1.92 -28.89 8.74
N ARG A 252 -2.22 -29.73 7.75
CA ARG A 252 -3.61 -30.02 7.34
C ARG A 252 -4.27 -30.99 8.32
N ARG A 253 -5.62 -30.94 8.37
CA ARG A 253 -6.44 -31.76 9.30
C ARG A 253 -6.33 -33.27 9.12
N GLU A 254 -5.73 -33.72 8.02
CA GLU A 254 -5.54 -35.13 7.67
C GLU A 254 -4.31 -35.75 8.36
N PHE A 255 -3.43 -34.95 8.96
CA PHE A 255 -2.26 -35.42 9.68
C PHE A 255 -2.38 -35.11 11.17
N GLU A 256 -1.92 -36.03 12.00
CA GLU A 256 -1.85 -35.88 13.45
C GLU A 256 -0.38 -35.83 13.88
N GLN A 257 -0.05 -34.85 14.73
CA GLN A 257 1.28 -34.73 15.31
C GLN A 257 1.30 -35.40 16.68
N VAL A 258 2.13 -36.42 16.85
CA VAL A 258 2.32 -37.16 18.10
C VAL A 258 3.81 -37.12 18.43
N ASP A 259 4.18 -36.52 19.57
CA ASP A 259 5.55 -36.43 20.06
C ASP A 259 6.57 -35.88 19.04
N GLY A 260 6.17 -34.86 18.28
CA GLY A 260 7.02 -34.26 17.25
C GLY A 260 7.12 -35.03 15.94
N GLN A 261 6.47 -36.19 15.84
CA GLN A 261 6.36 -37.01 14.63
C GLN A 261 4.95 -36.91 14.04
N TYR A 262 4.79 -37.29 12.78
CA TYR A 262 3.53 -37.20 12.06
C TYR A 262 3.05 -38.58 11.62
N LYS A 263 1.73 -38.80 11.72
CA LYS A 263 1.00 -39.94 11.14
C LYS A 263 -0.27 -39.47 10.43
N LEU A 264 -0.83 -40.31 9.58
CA LEU A 264 -2.13 -40.06 8.96
C LEU A 264 -3.24 -40.28 10.00
N ARG A 265 -4.16 -39.31 10.10
CA ARG A 265 -5.34 -39.43 10.97
C ARG A 265 -6.31 -40.42 10.33
N LYS A 266 -6.57 -41.55 11.01
CA LYS A 266 -7.59 -42.53 10.62
C LYS A 266 -9.00 -41.99 10.80
#